data_AF-A0A939UN95-F1
#
_entry.id   AF-A0A939UN95-F1
#
_cell.length_a   1.000
_cell.length_b   1.000
_cell.length_c   1.000
_cell.angle_alpha   90.00
_cell.angle_beta   90.00
_cell.angle_gamma   90.00
#
_symmetry.space_group_name_H-M   'P 1'
#
loop_
_entity.id
_entity.type
_entity.pdbx_description
1 polymer ?
#
loop_
_entity_poly.entity_id
_entity_poly.type
_entity_poly.pdbx_seq_one_letter_code
_entity_poly.pdbx_strand_id
1 'polypeptide(L)'
;MKKTILCLYLALCALCALRGEVSLSPMFADGAVRDTAGAAPEIRGSAGPGRDVYLRITAASDGKSVTKTLRAGAGGVFSCRYPAGVDVYFIDASEDPGFEDAAEGALICCRGKEAPELPSAFTNDLLDRKGAADRRSREYPAVRRLVNLYMNSRGAALSRRGDKKGFDLDRDEDLAYFKRDLALYDFAHRDRDWSLPLGHRPCRCFWQSVWPSWFNSSNDHPLDGDPDNGAFGN
;
A
#
# COMPACT_ATOMS: atom_id res chain seq x y z
N MET A 1 -15.29 -22.00 -17.74
CA MET A 1 -14.46 -20.82 -17.39
C MET A 1 -13.52 -21.04 -16.21
N LYS A 2 -13.95 -21.53 -15.03
CA LYS A 2 -13.06 -21.72 -13.86
C LYS A 2 -11.84 -22.64 -14.10
N LYS A 3 -12.00 -23.72 -14.87
CA LYS A 3 -10.89 -24.66 -15.19
C LYS A 3 -9.84 -24.05 -16.14
N THR A 4 -10.24 -23.18 -17.06
CA THR A 4 -9.34 -22.54 -18.04
C THR A 4 -8.48 -21.45 -17.40
N ILE A 5 -9.05 -20.71 -16.43
CA ILE A 5 -8.33 -19.70 -15.64
C ILE A 5 -7.27 -20.37 -14.74
N LEU A 6 -7.61 -21.51 -14.13
CA LEU A 6 -6.66 -22.27 -13.29
C LEU A 6 -5.46 -22.79 -14.09
N CYS A 7 -5.66 -23.28 -15.32
CA CYS A 7 -4.58 -23.71 -16.21
C CYS A 7 -3.68 -22.56 -16.66
N LEU A 8 -4.24 -21.37 -16.94
CA LEU A 8 -3.43 -20.17 -17.25
C LEU A 8 -2.64 -19.69 -16.03
N TYR A 9 -3.21 -19.75 -14.83
CA TYR A 9 -2.54 -19.36 -13.58
C TYR A 9 -1.35 -20.27 -13.27
N LEU A 10 -1.53 -21.60 -13.42
CA LEU A 10 -0.46 -22.58 -13.26
C LEU A 10 0.65 -22.39 -14.31
N ALA A 11 0.30 -22.06 -15.56
CA ALA A 11 1.26 -21.78 -16.61
C ALA A 11 2.06 -20.48 -16.36
N LEU A 12 1.43 -19.41 -15.85
CA LEU A 12 2.13 -18.17 -15.50
C LEU A 12 3.05 -18.35 -14.28
N CYS A 13 2.62 -19.11 -13.27
CA CYS A 13 3.45 -19.43 -12.11
C CYS A 13 4.66 -20.28 -12.52
N ALA A 14 4.45 -21.25 -13.43
CA ALA A 14 5.54 -22.05 -14.00
C ALA A 14 6.50 -21.20 -14.84
N LEU A 15 6.02 -20.22 -15.60
CA LEU A 15 6.87 -19.30 -16.37
C LEU A 15 7.69 -18.34 -15.50
N CYS A 16 7.13 -17.81 -14.41
CA CYS A 16 7.90 -17.02 -13.44
C CYS A 16 8.96 -17.87 -12.73
N ALA A 17 8.60 -19.10 -12.34
CA ALA A 17 9.52 -20.06 -11.74
C ALA A 17 10.65 -20.49 -12.70
N LEU A 18 10.36 -20.58 -14.01
CA LEU A 18 11.35 -20.86 -15.06
C LEU A 18 12.28 -19.66 -15.36
N ARG A 19 11.81 -18.43 -15.11
CA ARG A 19 12.64 -17.21 -15.22
C ARG A 19 13.44 -16.92 -13.95
N GLY A 20 13.16 -17.61 -12.85
CA GLY A 20 13.83 -17.38 -11.56
C GLY A 20 13.42 -16.08 -10.87
N GLU A 21 12.38 -15.39 -11.34
CA GLU A 21 11.92 -14.16 -10.72
C GLU A 21 10.96 -14.47 -9.55
N VAL A 22 11.15 -13.77 -8.43
CA VAL A 22 10.23 -13.85 -7.29
C VAL A 22 8.89 -13.24 -7.69
N SER A 23 7.78 -13.91 -7.34
CA SER A 23 6.44 -13.42 -7.60
C SER A 23 5.50 -13.74 -6.44
N LEU A 24 4.71 -12.74 -6.05
CA LEU A 24 3.61 -12.85 -5.09
C LEU A 24 2.24 -13.08 -5.77
N SER A 25 2.20 -13.23 -7.09
CA SER A 25 0.94 -13.49 -7.81
C SER A 25 0.14 -14.68 -7.24
N PRO A 26 0.77 -15.81 -6.85
CA PRO A 26 0.05 -16.92 -6.23
C PRO A 26 -0.73 -16.56 -4.96
N MET A 27 -0.29 -15.55 -4.21
CA MET A 27 -0.95 -15.07 -3.00
C MET A 27 -2.37 -14.57 -3.27
N PHE A 28 -2.62 -14.08 -4.49
CA PHE A 28 -3.88 -13.43 -4.88
C PHE A 28 -4.86 -14.36 -5.59
N ALA A 29 -4.55 -15.65 -5.69
CA ALA A 29 -5.45 -16.62 -6.32
C ALA A 29 -6.85 -16.63 -5.67
N ASP A 30 -6.91 -16.42 -4.35
CA ASP A 30 -8.15 -16.32 -3.58
C ASP A 30 -8.57 -14.86 -3.29
N GLY A 31 -8.05 -13.88 -4.04
CA GLY A 31 -8.28 -12.44 -3.85
C GLY A 31 -7.26 -11.76 -2.93
N ALA A 32 -7.39 -10.46 -2.69
CA ALA A 32 -6.50 -9.70 -1.77
C ALA A 32 -7.09 -9.55 -0.36
N VAL A 33 -8.39 -9.81 -0.20
CA VAL A 33 -9.10 -9.74 1.09
C VAL A 33 -9.08 -11.11 1.76
N ARG A 34 -8.76 -11.16 3.06
CA ARG A 34 -8.64 -12.39 3.86
C ARG A 34 -9.44 -12.26 5.14
N ASP A 35 -10.23 -13.29 5.48
CA ASP A 35 -10.85 -13.37 6.80
C ASP A 35 -9.89 -14.07 7.78
N THR A 36 -9.60 -13.41 8.90
CA THR A 36 -8.70 -13.88 9.96
C THR A 36 -9.43 -14.62 11.07
N ALA A 37 -10.76 -14.70 11.05
CA ALA A 37 -11.55 -15.43 12.05
C ALA A 37 -11.32 -16.95 12.02
N GLY A 38 -10.87 -17.48 10.88
CA GLY A 38 -10.57 -18.89 10.70
C GLY A 38 -9.10 -19.22 10.92
N ALA A 39 -8.39 -19.52 9.83
CA ALA A 39 -6.97 -19.81 9.85
C ALA A 39 -6.14 -18.56 9.53
N ALA A 40 -4.92 -18.50 10.08
CA ALA A 40 -3.93 -17.50 9.70
C ALA A 40 -3.76 -17.46 8.16
N PRO A 41 -3.82 -16.29 7.52
CA PRO A 41 -3.69 -16.16 6.07
C PRO A 41 -2.37 -16.76 5.60
N GLU A 42 -2.44 -17.46 4.46
CA GLU A 42 -1.26 -17.97 3.79
C GLU A 42 -0.68 -16.87 2.89
N ILE A 43 0.59 -16.56 3.12
CA ILE A 43 1.42 -15.79 2.19
C ILE A 43 2.13 -16.81 1.31
N ARG A 44 1.87 -16.76 0.01
CA ARG A 44 2.37 -17.72 -0.96
C ARG A 44 2.94 -17.01 -2.17
N GLY A 45 4.06 -17.52 -2.68
CA GLY A 45 4.62 -17.02 -3.93
C GLY A 45 5.40 -18.10 -4.67
N SER A 46 6.05 -17.66 -5.74
CA SER A 46 6.95 -18.48 -6.55
C SER A 46 8.32 -17.83 -6.69
N ALA A 47 9.36 -18.65 -6.78
CA ALA A 47 10.74 -18.27 -7.06
C ALA A 47 11.45 -19.44 -7.77
N GLY A 48 12.75 -19.30 -8.06
CA GLY A 48 13.54 -20.43 -8.55
C GLY A 48 13.52 -21.62 -7.57
N PRO A 49 13.46 -22.88 -8.05
CA PRO A 49 13.49 -24.05 -7.16
C PRO A 49 14.72 -24.06 -6.25
N GLY A 50 14.51 -24.32 -4.95
CA GLY A 50 15.58 -24.34 -3.97
C GLY A 50 16.26 -22.98 -3.79
N ARG A 51 15.58 -21.85 -4.02
CA ARG A 51 16.09 -20.52 -3.69
C ARG A 51 15.61 -20.09 -2.30
N ASP A 52 16.42 -19.30 -1.62
CA ASP A 52 15.97 -18.60 -0.41
C ASP A 52 15.23 -17.32 -0.83
N VAL A 53 14.08 -17.11 -0.21
CA VAL A 53 13.24 -15.93 -0.43
C VAL A 53 13.09 -15.23 0.92
N TYR A 54 13.51 -13.99 0.95
CA TYR A 54 13.31 -13.08 2.06
C TYR A 54 11.94 -12.43 1.89
N LEU A 55 11.10 -12.59 2.91
CA LEU A 55 9.80 -11.94 3.01
C LEU A 55 9.87 -10.85 4.07
N ARG A 56 9.40 -9.65 3.74
CA ARG A 56 9.16 -8.56 4.69
C ARG A 56 7.67 -8.28 4.73
N ILE A 57 7.08 -8.36 5.91
CA ILE A 57 5.64 -8.17 6.13
C ILE A 57 5.49 -6.96 7.04
N THR A 58 4.89 -5.88 6.54
CA THR A 58 4.70 -4.61 7.24
C THR A 58 3.23 -4.38 7.53
N ALA A 59 2.88 -4.25 8.80
CA ALA A 59 1.51 -3.94 9.24
C ALA A 59 1.21 -2.44 9.04
N ALA A 60 0.03 -2.10 8.52
CA ALA A 60 -0.34 -0.71 8.29
C ALA A 60 -0.65 0.04 9.60
N SER A 61 -1.26 -0.62 10.57
CA SER A 61 -1.66 0.00 11.85
C SER A 61 -0.51 0.67 12.61
N ASP A 62 0.68 0.06 12.61
CA ASP A 62 1.84 0.59 13.33
C ASP A 62 3.10 0.71 12.46
N GLY A 63 3.04 0.31 11.20
CA GLY A 63 4.17 0.33 10.28
C GLY A 63 5.30 -0.64 10.64
N LYS A 64 5.14 -1.53 11.63
CA LYS A 64 6.21 -2.47 12.01
C LYS A 64 6.35 -3.57 10.98
N SER A 65 7.60 -3.94 10.71
CA SER A 65 7.94 -5.02 9.78
C SER A 65 8.45 -6.24 10.52
N VAL A 66 8.10 -7.43 10.00
CA VAL A 66 8.71 -8.71 10.36
C VAL A 66 9.35 -9.30 9.11
N THR A 67 10.58 -9.78 9.24
CA THR A 67 11.28 -10.49 8.16
C THR A 67 11.28 -11.99 8.40
N LYS A 68 11.07 -12.78 7.35
CA LYS A 68 11.18 -14.24 7.34
C LYS A 68 12.03 -14.69 6.16
N THR A 69 12.76 -15.77 6.31
CA THR A 69 13.43 -16.46 5.21
C THR A 69 12.70 -17.77 4.94
N LEU A 70 12.29 -17.98 3.70
CA LEU A 70 11.63 -19.21 3.25
C LEU A 70 12.45 -19.86 2.14
N ARG A 71 12.44 -21.18 2.08
CA ARG A 71 13.03 -21.94 0.97
C ARG A 71 11.94 -22.27 -0.04
N ALA A 72 12.13 -21.91 -1.30
CA ALA A 72 11.28 -22.38 -2.38
C ALA A 72 11.48 -23.90 -2.57
N GLY A 73 10.40 -24.67 -2.57
CA GLY A 73 10.44 -26.11 -2.80
C GLY A 73 10.87 -26.49 -4.21
N ALA A 74 10.92 -27.79 -4.51
CA ALA A 74 11.32 -28.29 -5.83
C ALA A 74 10.43 -27.77 -6.98
N GLY A 75 9.16 -27.46 -6.70
CA GLY A 75 8.24 -26.83 -7.64
C GLY A 75 8.35 -25.30 -7.75
N GLY A 76 9.36 -24.68 -7.13
CA GLY A 76 9.54 -23.22 -7.13
C GLY A 76 8.51 -22.47 -6.29
N VAL A 77 7.81 -23.13 -5.37
CA VAL A 77 6.78 -22.52 -4.51
C VAL A 77 7.33 -22.32 -3.11
N PHE A 78 7.08 -21.15 -2.55
CA PHE A 78 7.27 -20.89 -1.12
C PHE A 78 5.94 -20.46 -0.50
N SER A 79 5.72 -20.82 0.76
CA SER A 79 4.62 -20.26 1.53
C SER A 79 4.89 -20.26 3.02
N CYS A 80 4.19 -19.38 3.73
CA CYS A 80 4.10 -19.43 5.18
C CYS A 80 2.72 -18.94 5.62
N ARG A 81 2.25 -19.43 6.77
CA ARG A 81 1.10 -18.83 7.44
C ARG A 81 1.57 -17.69 8.33
N TYR A 82 0.94 -16.54 8.20
CA TYR A 82 1.24 -15.36 9.00
C TYR A 82 0.08 -15.06 9.94
N PRO A 83 0.29 -14.99 11.27
CA PRO A 83 -0.77 -14.74 12.25
C PRO A 83 -1.21 -13.28 12.19
N ALA A 84 -2.02 -12.95 11.18
CA ALA A 84 -2.57 -11.63 10.96
C ALA A 84 -3.76 -11.35 11.90
N GLY A 85 -3.76 -10.16 12.51
CA GLY A 85 -4.99 -9.52 13.00
C GLY A 85 -5.75 -8.77 11.89
N VAL A 86 -6.76 -8.01 12.29
CA VAL A 86 -7.48 -7.08 11.39
C VAL A 86 -6.55 -5.92 11.05
N ASP A 87 -5.99 -5.91 9.84
CA ASP A 87 -5.04 -4.88 9.37
C ASP A 87 -4.88 -4.95 7.84
N VAL A 88 -4.18 -3.98 7.26
CA VAL A 88 -3.57 -4.09 5.93
C VAL A 88 -2.11 -4.49 6.08
N TYR A 89 -1.68 -5.53 5.37
CA TYR A 89 -0.29 -6.00 5.37
C TYR A 89 0.35 -5.78 4.02
N PHE A 90 1.41 -4.98 3.99
CA PHE A 90 2.27 -4.84 2.82
C PHE A 90 3.36 -5.91 2.87
N ILE A 91 3.54 -6.60 1.76
CA ILE A 91 4.39 -7.79 1.67
C ILE A 91 5.37 -7.57 0.53
N ASP A 92 6.66 -7.59 0.88
CA ASP A 92 7.77 -7.61 -0.06
C ASP A 92 8.38 -9.00 -0.07
N ALA A 93 8.73 -9.50 -1.25
CA ALA A 93 9.42 -10.77 -1.44
C ALA A 93 10.61 -10.59 -2.38
N SER A 94 11.79 -11.02 -1.96
CA SER A 94 13.01 -10.91 -2.79
C SER A 94 13.97 -12.08 -2.52
N GLU A 95 14.84 -12.38 -3.48
CA GLU A 95 16.02 -13.23 -3.26
C GLU A 95 17.19 -12.44 -2.64
N ASP A 96 17.09 -11.10 -2.60
CA ASP A 96 18.04 -10.21 -1.95
C ASP A 96 17.48 -9.75 -0.58
N PRO A 97 18.23 -9.93 0.54
CA PRO A 97 17.81 -9.42 1.85
C PRO A 97 17.70 -7.89 1.91
N GLY A 98 18.28 -7.16 0.94
CA GLY A 98 18.13 -5.71 0.77
C GLY A 98 16.79 -5.26 0.19
N PHE A 99 16.01 -6.17 -0.43
CA PHE A 99 14.74 -5.88 -1.09
C PHE A 99 14.83 -4.82 -2.21
N GLU A 100 15.97 -4.70 -2.90
CA GLU A 100 16.13 -3.67 -3.95
C GLU A 100 15.18 -3.86 -5.15
N ASP A 101 14.90 -5.12 -5.51
CA ASP A 101 14.00 -5.51 -6.60
C ASP A 101 12.97 -6.54 -6.07
N ALA A 102 12.16 -6.12 -5.10
CA ALA A 102 11.15 -6.98 -4.51
C ALA A 102 9.90 -7.12 -5.40
N ALA A 103 9.30 -8.31 -5.35
CA ALA A 103 7.89 -8.47 -5.67
C ALA A 103 7.06 -7.92 -4.51
N GLU A 104 6.02 -7.13 -4.82
CA GLU A 104 5.24 -6.38 -3.84
C GLU A 104 3.78 -6.82 -3.89
N GLY A 105 3.12 -6.82 -2.73
CA GLY A 105 1.72 -7.14 -2.61
C GLY A 105 1.10 -6.55 -1.34
N ALA A 106 -0.22 -6.38 -1.34
CA ALA A 106 -0.96 -5.94 -0.16
C ALA A 106 -2.11 -6.91 0.13
N LEU A 107 -2.24 -7.34 1.38
CA LEU A 107 -3.38 -8.11 1.88
C LEU A 107 -4.23 -7.25 2.80
N ILE A 108 -5.55 -7.30 2.61
CA ILE A 108 -6.52 -6.67 3.50
C ILE A 108 -7.10 -7.79 4.38
N CYS A 109 -6.76 -7.78 5.65
CA CYS A 109 -7.20 -8.79 6.60
C CYS A 109 -8.35 -8.26 7.44
N CYS A 110 -9.51 -8.91 7.31
CA CYS A 110 -10.74 -8.62 8.03
C CYS A 110 -11.01 -9.70 9.09
N ARG A 111 -12.01 -9.49 9.94
CA ARG A 111 -12.55 -10.51 10.86
C ARG A 111 -14.07 -10.45 10.83
N GLY A 112 -14.70 -11.38 10.13
CA GLY A 112 -16.14 -11.30 9.87
C GLY A 112 -16.52 -9.98 9.18
N LYS A 113 -17.28 -9.12 9.87
CA LYS A 113 -17.66 -7.78 9.38
C LYS A 113 -16.70 -6.66 9.78
N GLU A 114 -15.73 -6.95 10.64
CA GLU A 114 -14.70 -6.00 11.06
C GLU A 114 -13.67 -5.86 9.95
N ALA A 115 -13.52 -4.66 9.39
CA ALA A 115 -12.53 -4.33 8.36
C ALA A 115 -11.45 -3.41 8.96
N PRO A 116 -10.20 -3.49 8.47
CA PRO A 116 -9.15 -2.60 8.94
C PRO A 116 -9.41 -1.18 8.48
N GLU A 117 -8.96 -0.21 9.29
CA GLU A 117 -8.78 1.14 8.78
C GLU A 117 -7.73 1.11 7.67
N LEU A 118 -8.10 1.58 6.48
CA LEU A 118 -7.17 1.62 5.36
C LEU A 118 -6.06 2.65 5.66
N PRO A 119 -4.80 2.37 5.27
CA PRO A 119 -3.67 3.21 5.62
C PRO A 119 -3.87 4.65 5.18
N SER A 120 -3.96 5.55 6.17
CA SER A 120 -4.12 6.99 5.95
C SER A 120 -2.77 7.70 5.74
N ALA A 121 -1.69 6.99 5.42
CA ALA A 121 -0.33 7.55 5.39
C ALA A 121 -0.18 8.77 4.45
N PHE A 122 -1.02 8.86 3.41
CA PHE A 122 -1.06 10.00 2.48
C PHE A 122 -2.25 10.94 2.72
N THR A 123 -3.17 10.56 3.60
CA THR A 123 -4.42 11.28 3.94
C THR A 123 -4.48 11.63 5.42
N ASN A 124 -3.33 11.73 6.07
CA ASN A 124 -3.14 12.15 7.45
C ASN A 124 -2.34 13.45 7.44
N ASP A 125 -2.75 14.44 8.23
CA ASP A 125 -2.12 15.75 8.26
C ASP A 125 -0.92 15.79 9.21
N LEU A 126 -0.56 14.69 9.90
CA LEU A 126 0.44 14.66 10.96
C LEU A 126 0.12 15.66 12.08
N LEU A 127 -1.15 15.88 12.42
CA LEU A 127 -1.58 16.61 13.60
C LEU A 127 -2.25 15.65 14.57
N ASP A 128 -1.70 15.51 15.77
CA ASP A 128 -2.36 14.70 16.79
C ASP A 128 -3.37 15.51 17.62
N ARG A 129 -4.19 14.80 18.40
CA ARG A 129 -5.22 15.40 19.28
C ARG A 129 -4.67 16.34 20.35
N LYS A 130 -3.36 16.37 20.59
CA LYS A 130 -2.70 17.29 21.53
C LYS A 130 -2.13 18.51 20.82
N GLY A 131 -2.37 18.64 19.51
CA GLY A 131 -1.84 19.73 18.68
C GLY A 131 -0.38 19.52 18.29
N ALA A 132 0.21 18.35 18.54
CA ALA A 132 1.58 18.10 18.11
C ALA A 132 1.60 17.79 16.62
N ALA A 133 2.43 18.53 15.87
CA ALA A 133 2.49 18.47 14.43
C ALA A 133 3.79 17.82 13.92
N ASP A 134 3.74 17.29 12.69
CA ASP A 134 4.88 16.76 11.94
C ASP A 134 5.61 15.66 12.72
N ARG A 135 6.94 15.77 12.88
CA ARG A 135 7.77 14.82 13.64
C ARG A 135 7.34 14.64 15.09
N ARG A 136 6.62 15.62 15.63
CA ARG A 136 6.13 15.61 17.01
C ARG A 136 4.76 14.94 17.15
N SER A 137 4.06 14.71 16.03
CA SER A 137 2.80 13.96 16.06
C SER A 137 3.05 12.53 16.51
N ARG A 138 2.16 12.04 17.38
CA ARG A 138 2.16 10.63 17.80
C ARG A 138 2.09 9.63 16.64
N GLU A 139 1.52 10.03 15.52
CA GLU A 139 1.30 9.18 14.34
C GLU A 139 2.51 9.15 13.40
N TYR A 140 3.45 10.10 13.57
CA TYR A 140 4.60 10.26 12.70
C TYR A 140 5.43 8.98 12.51
N PRO A 141 5.73 8.17 13.54
CA PRO A 141 6.51 6.95 13.34
C PRO A 141 5.84 5.95 12.39
N ALA A 142 4.52 5.79 12.48
CA ALA A 142 3.77 4.89 11.59
C ALA A 142 3.69 5.47 10.17
N VAL A 143 3.33 6.75 10.05
CA VAL A 143 3.25 7.45 8.75
C VAL A 143 4.61 7.45 8.04
N ARG A 144 5.71 7.77 8.75
CA ARG A 144 7.07 7.69 8.20
C ARG A 144 7.37 6.32 7.60
N ARG A 145 7.09 5.24 8.35
CA ARG A 145 7.37 3.87 7.87
C ARG A 145 6.57 3.53 6.62
N LEU A 146 5.29 3.88 6.57
CA LEU A 146 4.44 3.60 5.42
C LEU A 146 4.76 4.45 4.19
N VAL A 147 5.02 5.75 4.39
CA VAL A 147 5.45 6.63 3.29
C VAL A 147 6.81 6.17 2.77
N ASN A 148 7.77 5.86 3.64
CA ASN A 148 9.07 5.35 3.22
C ASN A 148 8.95 4.01 2.48
N LEU A 149 8.08 3.11 2.95
CA LEU A 149 7.82 1.84 2.27
C LEU A 149 7.32 2.08 0.85
N TYR A 150 6.28 2.91 0.69
CA TYR A 150 5.76 3.26 -0.63
C TYR A 150 6.81 3.97 -1.50
N MET A 151 7.50 4.97 -0.97
CA MET A 151 8.42 5.80 -1.76
C MET A 151 9.69 5.06 -2.21
N ASN A 152 10.05 3.97 -1.52
CA ASN A 152 11.12 3.06 -1.94
C ASN A 152 10.59 1.82 -2.69
N SER A 153 9.28 1.77 -2.99
CA SER A 153 8.66 0.65 -3.70
C SER A 153 8.86 0.76 -5.21
N ARG A 154 8.84 -0.39 -5.89
CA ARG A 154 8.76 -0.47 -7.36
C ARG A 154 7.51 0.24 -7.88
N GLY A 155 6.40 0.19 -7.15
CA GLY A 155 5.17 0.91 -7.49
C GLY A 155 5.36 2.43 -7.62
N ALA A 156 6.10 3.05 -6.69
CA ALA A 156 6.38 4.48 -6.75
C ALA A 156 7.35 4.86 -7.88
N ALA A 157 8.33 4.01 -8.17
CA ALA A 157 9.22 4.16 -9.32
C ALA A 157 8.45 4.09 -10.64
N LEU A 158 7.57 3.10 -10.82
CA LEU A 158 6.71 2.96 -12.00
C LEU A 158 5.75 4.14 -12.16
N SER A 159 5.27 4.69 -11.05
CA SER A 159 4.41 5.88 -11.03
C SER A 159 5.15 7.17 -11.33
N ARG A 160 6.50 7.13 -11.48
CA ARG A 160 7.38 8.30 -11.66
C ARG A 160 7.21 9.34 -10.55
N ARG A 161 6.79 8.90 -9.36
CA ARG A 161 6.61 9.75 -8.17
C ARG A 161 7.66 9.49 -7.10
N GLY A 162 8.37 8.36 -7.18
CA GLY A 162 9.39 7.95 -6.21
C GLY A 162 10.53 7.15 -6.83
N ASP A 163 11.30 7.75 -7.75
CA ASP A 163 12.62 7.19 -8.12
C ASP A 163 13.73 7.57 -7.11
N LYS A 164 13.36 8.23 -6.00
CA LYS A 164 14.26 8.56 -4.92
C LYS A 164 14.60 7.31 -4.11
N LYS A 165 15.41 6.40 -4.66
CA LYS A 165 16.08 5.36 -3.88
C LYS A 165 16.72 6.03 -2.66
N GLY A 166 16.33 5.58 -1.47
CA GLY A 166 16.77 6.16 -0.21
C GLY A 166 15.93 7.34 0.29
N PHE A 167 14.71 7.55 -0.22
CA PHE A 167 13.75 8.49 0.37
C PHE A 167 13.55 8.15 1.86
N ASP A 168 13.65 9.17 2.71
CA ASP A 168 13.32 9.03 4.13
C ASP A 168 12.59 10.27 4.61
N LEU A 169 11.33 10.11 5.01
CA LEU A 169 10.46 11.18 5.51
C LEU A 169 11.07 11.97 6.67
N ASP A 170 12.06 11.42 7.37
CA ASP A 170 12.76 12.11 8.46
C ASP A 170 13.83 13.11 7.98
N ARG A 171 14.20 13.08 6.70
CA ARG A 171 15.04 14.13 6.10
C ARG A 171 14.18 15.34 5.77
N ASP A 172 14.67 16.53 6.07
CA ASP A 172 13.90 17.77 5.88
C ASP A 172 13.46 17.97 4.42
N GLU A 173 14.32 17.66 3.46
CA GLU A 173 14.00 17.78 2.02
C GLU A 173 12.89 16.82 1.58
N ASP A 174 12.89 15.61 2.10
CA ASP A 174 11.92 14.57 1.76
C ASP A 174 10.59 14.82 2.48
N LEU A 175 10.61 15.32 3.72
CA LEU A 175 9.42 15.82 4.40
C LEU A 175 8.79 16.99 3.65
N ALA A 176 9.60 17.95 3.20
CA ALA A 176 9.12 19.09 2.42
C ALA A 176 8.50 18.64 1.09
N TYR A 177 9.17 17.70 0.38
CA TYR A 177 8.63 17.08 -0.84
C TYR A 177 7.30 16.38 -0.57
N PHE A 178 7.22 15.52 0.46
CA PHE A 178 6.00 14.83 0.84
C PHE A 178 4.85 15.80 1.10
N LYS A 179 5.10 16.81 1.94
CA LYS A 179 4.11 17.84 2.30
C LYS A 179 3.65 18.69 1.14
N ARG A 180 4.46 18.85 0.09
CA ARG A 180 4.13 19.67 -1.08
C ARG A 180 3.48 18.86 -2.20
N ASP A 181 3.98 17.66 -2.47
CA ASP A 181 3.74 16.96 -3.74
C ASP A 181 2.92 15.69 -3.59
N LEU A 182 2.91 15.06 -2.40
CA LEU A 182 2.33 13.74 -2.19
C LEU A 182 1.13 13.74 -1.24
N ALA A 183 1.26 14.38 -0.08
CA ALA A 183 0.23 14.33 0.95
C ALA A 183 -1.05 15.05 0.51
N LEU A 184 -2.20 14.55 0.94
CA LEU A 184 -3.50 15.15 0.67
C LEU A 184 -3.66 16.52 1.33
N TYR A 185 -3.31 16.62 2.61
CA TYR A 185 -3.55 17.84 3.37
C TYR A 185 -2.58 18.96 3.02
N ASP A 186 -3.06 20.19 3.19
CA ASP A 186 -2.23 21.37 3.13
C ASP A 186 -1.60 21.67 4.49
N PHE A 187 -0.38 21.18 4.68
CA PHE A 187 0.39 21.32 5.92
C PHE A 187 0.72 22.77 6.26
N ALA A 188 0.70 23.68 5.28
CA ALA A 188 0.95 25.11 5.50
C ALA A 188 -0.29 25.85 6.01
N HIS A 189 -1.48 25.27 5.83
CA HIS A 189 -2.76 25.90 6.14
C HIS A 189 -3.70 24.93 6.89
N ARG A 190 -3.20 24.31 7.97
CA ARG A 190 -3.92 23.30 8.76
C ARG A 190 -5.25 23.80 9.34
N ASP A 191 -5.30 25.08 9.73
CA ASP A 191 -6.47 25.74 10.32
C ASP A 191 -7.35 26.43 9.27
N ARG A 192 -7.19 26.08 7.98
CA ARG A 192 -7.96 26.68 6.90
C ARG A 192 -9.41 26.20 6.97
N ASP A 193 -10.33 27.14 6.75
CA ASP A 193 -11.72 26.80 6.47
C ASP A 193 -11.81 26.10 5.10
N TRP A 194 -12.03 24.79 5.14
CA TRP A 194 -12.15 23.93 3.95
C TRP A 194 -13.47 24.14 3.19
N SER A 195 -14.42 24.92 3.74
CA SER A 195 -15.65 25.30 3.03
C SER A 195 -15.42 26.36 1.94
N LEU A 196 -14.24 27.00 1.90
CA LEU A 196 -13.90 28.01 0.91
C LEU A 196 -13.07 27.41 -0.24
N PRO A 197 -13.52 27.52 -1.50
CA PRO A 197 -12.83 26.91 -2.64
C PRO A 197 -11.41 27.43 -2.80
N LEU A 198 -10.49 26.54 -3.18
CA LEU A 198 -9.04 26.77 -3.14
C LEU A 198 -8.52 27.89 -4.08
N GLY A 199 -9.37 28.55 -4.85
CA GLY A 199 -9.05 29.74 -5.65
C GLY A 199 -8.08 29.51 -6.82
N HIS A 200 -7.21 28.51 -6.75
CA HIS A 200 -6.42 27.93 -7.83
C HIS A 200 -6.07 26.49 -7.40
N ARG A 201 -6.33 25.54 -8.31
CA ARG A 201 -6.31 24.07 -8.14
C ARG A 201 -5.15 23.56 -7.26
N PRO A 202 -5.31 22.45 -6.51
CA PRO A 202 -4.21 21.88 -5.74
C PRO A 202 -2.97 21.69 -6.63
N CYS A 203 -1.87 22.37 -6.30
CA CYS A 203 -0.56 22.22 -6.96
C CYS A 203 0.07 20.83 -6.71
N ARG A 204 -0.66 19.90 -6.11
CA ARG A 204 -0.19 18.60 -5.63
C ARG A 204 -0.31 17.58 -6.75
N CYS A 205 0.81 17.01 -7.17
CA CYS A 205 0.88 16.23 -8.40
C CYS A 205 0.05 14.91 -8.36
N PHE A 206 -0.12 14.30 -7.19
CA PHE A 206 -1.04 13.15 -7.02
C PHE A 206 -2.50 13.55 -7.29
N TRP A 207 -2.95 14.66 -6.70
CA TRP A 207 -4.31 15.16 -6.89
C TRP A 207 -4.55 15.63 -8.31
N GLN A 208 -3.61 16.30 -8.96
CA GLN A 208 -3.75 16.62 -10.39
C GLN A 208 -4.00 15.39 -11.27
N SER A 209 -3.50 14.21 -10.90
CA SER A 209 -3.74 12.96 -11.63
C SER A 209 -5.05 12.24 -11.28
N VAL A 210 -5.61 12.40 -10.07
CA VAL A 210 -6.85 11.72 -9.65
C VAL A 210 -8.07 12.65 -9.58
N TRP A 211 -7.85 13.96 -9.56
CA TRP A 211 -8.91 14.98 -9.45
C TRP A 211 -9.94 14.85 -10.56
N PRO A 212 -9.58 14.72 -11.87
CA PRO A 212 -10.59 14.61 -12.93
C PRO A 212 -11.49 13.37 -12.84
N SER A 213 -11.04 12.33 -12.12
CA SER A 213 -11.77 11.07 -11.92
C SER A 213 -12.57 11.01 -10.62
N TRP A 214 -12.26 11.83 -9.62
CA TRP A 214 -12.95 11.87 -8.33
C TRP A 214 -13.83 13.11 -8.16
N PHE A 215 -13.47 14.22 -8.80
CA PHE A 215 -14.22 15.45 -8.82
C PHE A 215 -14.33 15.86 -10.29
N ASN A 216 -15.54 15.81 -10.85
CA ASN A 216 -15.77 16.33 -12.20
C ASN A 216 -15.47 17.84 -12.24
N SER A 217 -15.57 18.45 -13.42
CA SER A 217 -15.30 19.89 -13.60
C SER A 217 -16.17 20.82 -12.75
N SER A 218 -17.28 20.31 -12.19
CA SER A 218 -18.26 21.03 -11.38
C SER A 218 -18.12 20.78 -9.87
N ASN A 219 -17.30 19.80 -9.45
CA ASN A 219 -17.11 19.43 -8.04
C ASN A 219 -18.40 18.96 -7.33
N ASP A 220 -19.37 18.43 -8.08
CA ASP A 220 -20.66 17.88 -7.62
C ASP A 220 -20.63 16.36 -7.62
N HIS A 221 -19.65 15.77 -6.94
CA HIS A 221 -19.49 14.31 -6.94
C HIS A 221 -20.56 13.68 -6.04
N PRO A 222 -21.26 12.60 -6.47
CA PRO A 222 -22.33 11.98 -5.70
C PRO A 222 -21.99 11.39 -4.32
N LEU A 223 -20.73 11.50 -3.87
CA LEU A 223 -20.21 11.00 -2.60
C LEU A 223 -19.60 12.14 -1.75
N ASP A 224 -19.78 13.40 -2.15
CA ASP A 224 -19.31 14.59 -1.44
C ASP A 224 -20.14 14.92 -0.18
N GLY A 225 -21.27 14.23 0.00
CA GLY A 225 -22.15 14.40 1.15
C GLY A 225 -23.24 15.46 0.96
N ASP A 226 -23.32 16.08 -0.23
CA ASP A 226 -24.41 16.97 -0.60
C ASP A 226 -25.63 16.13 -1.06
N PRO A 227 -26.78 16.20 -0.34
CA PRO A 227 -27.98 15.45 -0.71
C PRO A 227 -28.56 15.86 -2.06
N ASP A 228 -28.19 17.01 -2.61
CA ASP A 228 -28.63 17.48 -3.93
C ASP A 228 -27.77 16.90 -5.07
N ASN A 229 -26.55 16.44 -4.76
CA ASN A 229 -25.65 15.79 -5.71
C ASN A 229 -25.94 14.29 -5.70
N GLY A 230 -26.99 13.90 -6.42
CA GLY A 230 -27.61 12.57 -6.35
C GLY A 230 -26.60 11.40 -6.38
N ALA A 231 -26.33 10.83 -5.20
CA ALA A 231 -25.71 9.52 -5.01
C ALA A 231 -26.52 8.49 -5.80
N PHE A 232 -26.07 8.15 -7.01
CA PHE A 232 -26.64 7.01 -7.71
C PHE A 232 -26.39 5.78 -6.84
N GLY A 233 -27.48 5.29 -6.24
CA GLY A 233 -27.54 3.98 -5.64
C GLY A 233 -27.12 2.94 -6.68
N ASN A 234 -26.27 2.01 -6.26
CA ASN A 234 -26.25 0.70 -6.87
C ASN A 234 -27.57 -0.03 -6.54
#